data_AF-A0A9E1HJ22-F1
#
_entry.id   AF-A0A9E1HJ22-F1
#
_cell.length_a   1.000
_cell.length_b   1.000
_cell.length_c   1.000
_cell.angle_alpha   90.00
_cell.angle_beta   90.00
_cell.angle_gamma   90.00
#
_symmetry.space_group_name_H-M   'P 1'
#
loop_
_entity.id
_entity.type
_entity.pdbx_description
1 polymer ?
#
loop_
_entity_poly.entity_id
_entity_poly.type
_entity_poly.pdbx_seq_one_letter_code
_entity_poly.pdbx_strand_id
1 'polypeptide(L)'
;MEITFQSEKELYQRVMPALRCKRMELKRLQLPYIKEEDIWNYLKEKVWNQKQNLELADIVNDIMTVDEIKVDDYFKIILETKRRRPTFKDN
;
A
#
# COMPACT_ATOMS: atom_id res chain seq x y z
N MET A 1 7.75 -24.89 -10.19
CA MET A 1 8.87 -24.21 -9.52
C MET A 1 8.22 -23.24 -8.54
N GLU A 2 8.28 -23.51 -7.24
CA GLU A 2 7.76 -22.59 -6.23
C GLU A 2 8.68 -21.35 -6.21
N ILE A 3 8.11 -20.17 -6.43
CA ILE A 3 8.86 -18.92 -6.39
C ILE A 3 8.91 -18.49 -4.93
N THR A 4 10.09 -18.57 -4.33
CA THR A 4 10.37 -18.05 -2.99
C THR A 4 11.09 -16.72 -3.10
N PHE A 5 10.64 -15.71 -2.35
CA PHE A 5 11.29 -14.39 -2.32
C PHE A 5 12.17 -14.29 -1.09
N GLN A 6 13.40 -13.80 -1.28
CA GLN A 6 14.39 -13.70 -0.22
C GLN A 6 14.21 -12.45 0.64
N SER A 7 13.43 -11.47 0.18
CA SER A 7 13.15 -10.24 0.92
C SER A 7 11.84 -9.57 0.53
N GLU A 8 11.31 -8.73 1.44
CA GLU A 8 10.17 -7.85 1.15
C GLU A 8 10.44 -6.94 -0.06
N LYS A 9 11.68 -6.47 -0.21
CA LYS A 9 12.09 -5.60 -1.33
C LYS A 9 12.00 -6.32 -2.68
N GLU A 10 12.43 -7.57 -2.74
CA GLU A 10 12.36 -8.38 -3.95
C GLU A 10 10.91 -8.63 -4.36
N LEU A 11 10.07 -8.99 -3.38
CA LEU A 11 8.64 -9.18 -3.60
C LEU A 11 7.96 -7.88 -4.08
N TYR A 12 8.26 -6.74 -3.44
CA TYR A 12 7.76 -5.42 -3.84
C TYR A 12 8.15 -5.09 -5.29
N GLN A 13 9.40 -5.35 -5.69
CA GLN A 13 9.85 -5.18 -7.07
C GLN A 13 9.12 -6.11 -8.03
N ARG A 14 8.86 -7.36 -7.63
CA ARG A 14 8.19 -8.36 -8.45
C ARG A 14 6.72 -8.01 -8.74
N VAL A 15 6.03 -7.40 -7.78
CA VAL A 15 4.62 -6.98 -7.90
C VAL A 15 4.45 -5.52 -8.34
N MET A 16 5.56 -4.81 -8.56
CA MET A 16 5.56 -3.43 -9.06
C MET A 16 4.67 -3.21 -10.30
N PRO A 17 4.57 -4.14 -11.27
CA PRO A 17 3.62 -4.00 -12.38
C PRO A 17 2.16 -3.91 -11.90
N ALA A 18 1.74 -4.74 -10.95
CA ALA A 18 0.39 -4.72 -10.39
C ALA A 18 0.13 -3.43 -9.59
N LEU A 19 1.10 -3.00 -8.78
CA LEU A 19 1.01 -1.73 -8.04
C LEU A 19 0.86 -0.53 -8.98
N ARG A 20 1.63 -0.49 -10.07
CA ARG A 20 1.52 0.56 -11.10
C ARG A 20 0.17 0.55 -11.79
N CYS A 21 -0.35 -0.63 -12.12
CA CYS A 21 -1.69 -0.77 -12.69
C CYS A 21 -2.76 -0.20 -11.74
N LYS A 22 -2.75 -0.61 -10.47
CA LYS A 22 -3.71 -0.11 -9.48
C LYS A 22 -3.58 1.39 -9.25
N ARG A 23 -2.36 1.93 -9.15
CA ARG A 23 -2.15 3.38 -9.07
C ARG A 23 -2.74 4.13 -10.27
N MET A 24 -2.57 3.60 -11.48
CA MET A 24 -3.15 4.22 -12.67
C MET A 24 -4.68 4.23 -12.63
N GLU A 25 -5.30 3.19 -12.08
CA GLU A 25 -6.74 3.13 -11.82
C GLU A 25 -7.17 4.17 -10.79
N LEU A 26 -6.51 4.26 -9.64
CA LEU A 26 -6.77 5.27 -8.60
C LEU A 26 -6.64 6.70 -9.15
N LYS A 27 -5.65 6.95 -10.02
CA LYS A 27 -5.52 8.24 -10.70
C LYS A 27 -6.73 8.58 -11.57
N ARG A 28 -7.35 7.59 -12.22
CA ARG A 28 -8.59 7.78 -13.01
C ARG A 28 -9.81 8.02 -12.11
N LEU A 29 -9.79 7.50 -10.89
CA LEU A 29 -10.81 7.70 -9.84
C LEU A 29 -10.61 9.00 -9.03
N GLN A 30 -9.83 9.96 -9.54
CA GLN A 30 -9.54 11.25 -8.89
C GLN A 30 -8.74 11.14 -7.57
N LEU A 31 -7.95 10.07 -7.40
CA LEU A 31 -7.04 9.87 -6.27
C LEU A 31 -5.55 9.89 -6.71
N PRO A 32 -5.05 10.96 -7.36
CA PRO A 32 -3.71 10.99 -7.96
C PRO A 32 -2.56 11.06 -6.94
N TYR A 33 -2.87 11.35 -5.67
CA TYR A 33 -1.88 11.52 -4.60
C TYR A 33 -1.46 10.21 -3.96
N ILE A 34 -2.24 9.14 -4.13
CA ILE A 34 -1.92 7.81 -3.62
C ILE A 34 -0.82 7.21 -4.50
N LYS A 35 0.26 6.73 -3.88
CA LYS A 35 1.40 6.12 -4.57
C LYS A 35 1.43 4.60 -4.36
N GLU A 36 2.29 3.93 -5.12
CA GLU A 36 2.52 2.49 -4.97
C GLU A 36 2.90 2.10 -3.53
N GLU A 37 3.67 2.93 -2.84
CA GLU A 37 4.07 2.70 -1.46
C GLU A 37 2.87 2.74 -0.50
N ASP A 38 1.90 3.63 -0.73
CA ASP A 38 0.72 3.75 0.13
C ASP A 38 -0.19 2.52 0.00
N ILE A 39 -0.38 2.03 -1.23
CA ILE A 39 -1.12 0.80 -1.53
C ILE A 39 -0.44 -0.40 -0.85
N TRP A 40 0.88 -0.50 -1.01
CA TRP A 40 1.68 -1.59 -0.41
C TRP A 40 1.61 -1.57 1.12
N ASN A 41 1.80 -0.41 1.75
CA ASN A 41 1.78 -0.28 3.20
C ASN A 41 0.39 -0.58 3.77
N TYR A 42 -0.68 -0.12 3.11
CA TYR A 42 -2.05 -0.47 3.49
C TYR A 42 -2.26 -1.98 3.49
N LEU A 43 -1.94 -2.66 2.38
CA LEU A 43 -2.12 -4.10 2.26
C LEU A 43 -1.29 -4.86 3.29
N LYS A 44 -0.02 -4.46 3.49
CA LYS A 44 0.86 -5.07 4.49
C LYS A 44 0.30 -4.95 5.90
N GLU A 45 -0.11 -3.74 6.30
CA GLU A 45 -0.51 -3.45 7.68
C GLU A 45 -1.94 -3.90 8.00
N LYS A 46 -2.85 -3.85 7.02
CA LYS A 46 -4.29 -4.07 7.22
C LYS A 46 -4.81 -5.39 6.69
N VAL A 47 -4.16 -5.98 5.68
CA VAL A 47 -4.63 -7.21 5.01
C VAL A 47 -3.70 -8.38 5.31
N TRP A 48 -2.40 -8.23 5.12
CA TRP A 48 -1.45 -9.33 5.17
C TRP A 48 -0.90 -9.62 6.56
N ASN A 49 -0.93 -8.65 7.48
CA ASN A 49 -0.46 -8.83 8.85
C ASN A 49 -1.14 -10.01 9.59
N GLN A 50 -2.34 -10.41 9.17
CA GLN A 50 -3.09 -11.52 9.78
C GLN A 50 -3.15 -12.76 8.89
N LYS A 51 -2.64 -12.71 7.65
CA LYS A 51 -2.68 -13.84 6.71
C LYS A 51 -1.40 -14.67 6.83
N GLN A 52 -1.55 -15.98 6.69
CA GLN A 52 -0.44 -16.93 6.59
C GLN A 52 -0.44 -17.58 5.21
N ASN A 53 0.71 -18.07 4.76
CA ASN A 53 0.86 -18.78 3.48
C ASN A 53 0.37 -17.99 2.26
N LEU A 54 0.63 -16.67 2.24
CA LEU A 54 0.32 -15.82 1.09
C LEU A 54 1.15 -16.24 -0.13
N GLU A 55 0.47 -16.65 -1.20
CA GLU A 55 1.10 -16.87 -2.49
C GLU A 55 1.23 -15.57 -3.27
N LEU A 56 2.12 -15.56 -4.26
CA LEU A 56 2.27 -14.40 -5.15
C LEU A 56 0.95 -14.06 -5.86
N ALA A 57 0.15 -15.07 -6.21
CA ALA A 57 -1.16 -14.88 -6.85
C ALA A 57 -2.12 -14.14 -5.91
N ASP A 58 -2.14 -14.49 -4.62
CA ASP A 58 -2.97 -13.80 -3.61
C ASP A 58 -2.56 -12.33 -3.47
N ILE A 59 -1.25 -12.06 -3.42
CA ILE A 59 -0.71 -10.71 -3.31
C ILE A 59 -1.09 -9.86 -4.52
N VAL A 60 -0.91 -10.41 -5.73
CA VAL A 60 -1.29 -9.70 -6.97
C VAL A 60 -2.79 -9.47 -7.02
N ASN A 61 -3.60 -10.47 -6.64
CA ASN A 61 -5.04 -10.34 -6.57
C ASN A 61 -5.45 -9.25 -5.57
N ASP A 62 -4.94 -9.31 -4.34
CA ASP A 62 -5.20 -8.31 -3.29
C ASP A 62 -4.85 -6.89 -3.76
N ILE A 63 -3.74 -6.70 -4.50
CA ILE A 63 -3.38 -5.40 -5.09
C ILE A 63 -4.41 -4.95 -6.13
N MET A 64 -4.81 -5.83 -7.05
CA MET A 64 -5.73 -5.45 -8.13
C MET A 64 -7.15 -5.20 -7.61
N THR A 65 -7.57 -5.91 -6.57
CA THR A 65 -8.92 -5.82 -6.00
C THR A 65 -9.00 -4.93 -4.76
N VAL A 66 -7.93 -4.23 -4.37
CA VAL A 66 -7.97 -3.35 -3.20
C VAL A 66 -9.00 -2.24 -3.39
N ASP A 67 -9.77 -2.00 -2.32
CA ASP A 67 -10.80 -0.97 -2.23
C ASP A 67 -10.14 0.42 -2.13
N GLU A 68 -10.44 1.27 -3.11
CA GLU A 68 -9.88 2.61 -3.25
C GLU A 68 -10.20 3.52 -2.07
N ILE A 69 -11.40 3.38 -1.47
CA ILE A 69 -11.85 4.20 -0.34
C ILE A 69 -11.01 3.85 0.88
N LYS A 70 -10.76 2.55 1.10
CA LYS A 70 -9.95 2.11 2.25
C LYS A 70 -8.49 2.53 2.15
N VAL A 71 -7.92 2.53 0.95
CA VAL A 71 -6.54 3.03 0.73
C VAL A 71 -6.47 4.53 0.95
N ASP A 72 -7.47 5.28 0.47
CA ASP A 72 -7.57 6.72 0.67
C ASP A 72 -7.71 7.10 2.16
N ASP A 73 -8.60 6.42 2.88
CA ASP A 73 -8.78 6.62 4.33
C ASP A 73 -7.50 6.30 5.11
N TYR A 74 -6.82 5.20 4.76
CA TYR A 74 -5.51 4.89 5.33
C TYR A 74 -4.50 6.01 5.08
N PHE A 75 -4.39 6.50 3.85
CA PHE A 75 -3.48 7.59 3.50
C PHE A 75 -3.78 8.86 4.32
N LYS A 76 -5.05 9.23 4.47
CA LYS A 76 -5.45 10.39 5.28
C LYS A 76 -5.04 10.25 6.75
N ILE A 77 -5.23 9.07 7.35
CA ILE A 77 -4.79 8.79 8.73
C ILE A 77 -3.26 8.95 8.86
N ILE A 78 -2.50 8.43 7.90
CA ILE A 78 -1.03 8.58 7.88
C ILE A 78 -0.61 10.05 7.71
N LEU A 79 -1.35 10.81 6.90
CA LEU A 79 -1.09 12.24 6.69
C LEU A 79 -1.36 13.05 7.98
N GLU A 80 -2.47 12.78 8.67
CA GLU A 80 -2.84 13.42 9.92
C GLU A 80 -1.85 13.12 11.04
N THR A 81 -1.38 11.88 11.14
CA THR A 81 -0.40 11.48 12.15
C THR A 81 0.98 12.10 11.92
N LYS A 82 1.36 12.41 10.67
CA LYS A 82 2.64 13.07 10.32
C LYS A 82 2.61 14.60 10.37
N ARG A 83 1.44 15.23 10.40
CA ARG A 83 1.31 16.70 10.45
C ARG A 83 0.12 17.12 11.31
N ARG A 84 0.35 17.42 12.61
CA ARG A 84 -0.28 18.55 13.35
C ARG A 84 0.43 18.88 14.67
N ARG A 85 1.73 19.21 14.69
CA ARG A 85 2.27 20.20 15.66
C ARG A 85 3.49 20.90 15.07
N PRO A 86 3.51 22.23 14.93
CA PRO A 86 4.71 22.97 15.25
C PRO A 86 4.89 22.94 16.78
N THR A 87 5.94 22.28 17.28
CA THR A 87 6.37 22.48 18.67
C THR A 87 7.13 23.78 18.75
N PHE A 88 6.45 24.84 19.17
CA PHE A 88 7.11 26.01 19.72
C PHE A 88 7.33 25.74 21.21
N LYS A 89 8.59 25.80 21.66
CA LYS A 89 8.87 25.91 23.09
C LYS A 89 8.55 27.35 23.46
N ASP A 90 7.48 27.56 24.22
CA ASP A 90 7.30 28.82 24.93
C ASP A 90 8.26 28.81 26.14
N ASN A 91 8.99 29.91 26.27
CA ASN A 91 10.03 30.17 27.28
C ASN A 91 9.55 30.02 28.72
#